data_AF-A0A382BZ93-F1
#
_entry.id   AF-A0A382BZ93-F1
#
_cell.length_a   1.000
_cell.length_b   1.000
_cell.length_c   1.000
_cell.angle_alpha   90.00
_cell.angle_beta   90.00
_cell.angle_gamma   90.00
#
_symmetry.space_group_name_H-M   'P 1'
#
loop_
_entity.id
_entity.type
_entity.pdbx_description
1 polymer ?
#
loop_
_entity_poly.entity_id
_entity_poly.type
_entity_poly.pdbx_seq_one_letter_code
_entity_poly.pdbx_strand_id
1 'polypeptide(L)' 'MNKKALTFLLSSTLLLFLSTPSIAVIDDYQEAVDAYSRGDYITSYQLILPLAEKGFAQAQYNLGVMYE' A
#
# COMPACT_ATOMS: atom_id res chain seq x y z
N MET A 1 -23.76 -7.54 29.24
CA MET A 1 -22.68 -6.71 28.64
C MET A 1 -23.03 -5.24 28.80
N ASN A 2 -22.11 -4.41 29.27
CA ASN A 2 -22.34 -2.97 29.46
C ASN A 2 -22.45 -2.26 28.10
N LYS A 3 -23.45 -1.40 27.89
CA LYS A 3 -23.63 -0.63 26.63
C LYS A 3 -22.36 0.12 26.22
N LYS A 4 -21.60 0.66 27.18
CA LYS A 4 -20.30 1.33 26.95
C LYS A 4 -19.21 0.37 26.45
N ALA A 5 -19.18 -0.85 26.99
CA ALA A 5 -18.24 -1.87 26.57
C ALA A 5 -18.57 -2.41 25.16
N LEU A 6 -19.87 -2.53 24.84
CA LEU A 6 -20.34 -2.89 23.51
C LEU A 6 -19.98 -1.81 22.47
N THR A 7 -20.22 -0.53 22.77
CA THR A 7 -19.84 0.57 21.87
C THR A 7 -18.33 0.65 21.68
N PHE A 8 -17.54 0.43 22.74
CA PHE A 8 -16.09 0.41 22.66
C PHE A 8 -15.58 -0.73 21.75
N LEU A 9 -16.11 -1.94 21.93
CA LEU A 9 -15.77 -3.09 21.08
C LEU A 9 -16.10 -2.83 19.61
N LEU A 10 -17.30 -2.33 19.30
CA LEU A 10 -17.72 -2.00 17.94
C LEU A 10 -16.83 -0.92 17.29
N SER A 11 -16.42 0.09 18.07
CA SER A 11 -15.52 1.15 17.58
C SER A 11 -14.14 0.61 17.26
N SER A 12 -13.62 -0.28 18.12
CA SER A 12 -12.30 -0.88 17.96
C SER A 12 -12.23 -1.84 16.77
N THR A 13 -13.28 -2.63 16.52
CA THR A 13 -13.34 -3.45 15.30
C THR A 13 -13.43 -2.60 14.06
N LEU A 14 -14.21 -1.50 14.07
CA LEU A 14 -14.29 -0.59 12.93
C LEU A 14 -12.93 0.02 12.57
N LEU A 15 -12.16 0.46 13.57
CA LEU A 15 -10.82 1.03 13.39
C LEU A 15 -9.81 0.04 12.77
N LEU A 16 -9.91 -1.25 13.09
CA LEU A 16 -9.02 -2.28 12.53
C LEU A 16 -9.26 -2.52 11.02
N PHE A 17 -10.46 -2.24 10.51
CA PHE A 17 -10.76 -2.37 9.08
C PHE A 17 -10.24 -1.21 8.22
N LEU A 18 -9.89 -0.06 8.81
CA LEU A 18 -9.31 1.06 8.05
C LEU A 18 -7.82 0.87 7.72
N SER A 19 -7.16 -0.12 8.34
CA SER A 19 -5.71 -0.33 8.20
C SER A 19 -5.33 -1.33 7.12
N THR A 20 -6.30 -2.00 6.47
CA THR A 20 -5.99 -2.95 5.41
C THR A 20 -5.65 -2.20 4.13
N PRO A 21 -4.51 -2.48 3.48
CA PRO A 21 -4.23 -1.91 2.17
C PRO A 21 -5.35 -2.25 1.19
N SER A 22 -5.77 -1.28 0.38
CA SER A 22 -6.81 -1.50 -0.63
C SER A 22 -6.29 -2.45 -1.72
N ILE A 23 -7.18 -3.24 -2.33
CA ILE A 23 -6.82 -4.19 -3.40
C ILE A 23 -6.13 -3.46 -4.59
N ALA A 24 -6.56 -2.24 -4.90
CA ALA A 24 -5.95 -1.41 -5.95
C ALA A 24 -4.43 -1.17 -5.74
N VAL A 25 -3.96 -1.07 -4.50
CA VAL A 25 -2.52 -0.89 -4.19
C VAL A 25 -1.69 -2.11 -4.61
N ILE A 26 -2.29 -3.31 -4.59
CA ILE A 26 -1.61 -4.55 -4.97
C ILE A 26 -1.46 -4.61 -6.49
N ASP A 27 -2.52 -4.26 -7.23
CA ASP A 27 -2.50 -4.24 -8.70
C ASP A 27 -1.50 -3.20 -9.23
N ASP A 28 -1.52 -1.98 -8.68
CA ASP A 28 -0.57 -0.90 -9.05
C ASP A 28 0.89 -1.32 -8.81
N TYR A 29 1.18 -2.02 -7.71
CA TYR A 29 2.53 -2.47 -7.40
C TYR A 29 3.02 -3.53 -8.38
N GLN A 30 2.18 -4.52 -8.70
CA GLN A 30 2.56 -5.57 -9.63
C GLN A 30 2.78 -5.00 -11.04
N GLU A 31 1.93 -4.07 -11.48
CA GLU A 31 2.12 -3.39 -12.77
C GLU A 31 3.45 -2.63 -12.80
N ALA A 32 3.84 -2.00 -11.70
CA ALA A 32 5.12 -1.31 -11.59
C ALA A 32 6.31 -2.26 -11.70
N VAL A 33 6.26 -3.42 -11.02
CA VAL A 33 7.29 -4.48 -11.09
C VAL A 33 7.40 -5.05 -12.50
N ASP A 34 6.26 -5.26 -13.17
CA ASP A 34 6.22 -5.75 -14.54
C ASP A 34 6.78 -4.71 -15.53
N ALA A 35 6.48 -3.43 -15.32
CA ALA A 35 7.05 -2.33 -16.10
C ALA A 35 8.57 -2.27 -15.95
N TYR A 36 9.09 -2.36 -14.72
CA TYR A 36 10.52 -2.43 -14.44
C TYR A 36 11.17 -3.63 -15.16
N SER A 37 10.54 -4.81 -15.08
CA SER A 37 11.04 -6.04 -15.69
C SER A 37 11.12 -5.98 -17.22
N ARG A 38 10.31 -5.14 -17.86
CA ARG A 38 10.34 -4.88 -19.31
C ARG A 38 11.26 -3.70 -19.70
N GLY A 39 11.93 -3.08 -18.73
CA GLY A 39 12.78 -1.90 -18.94
C GLY A 39 12.03 -0.57 -19.07
N ASP A 40 10.72 -0.56 -18.80
CA ASP A 40 9.92 0.67 -18.78
C ASP A 40 10.02 1.35 -17.40
N TYR A 41 11.18 1.94 -17.14
CA TYR A 41 11.49 2.55 -15.86
C TYR A 41 10.65 3.81 -15.58
N ILE A 42 10.18 4.51 -16.61
CA ILE A 42 9.32 5.69 -16.46
C ILE A 42 7.97 5.26 -15.87
N THR A 43 7.33 4.26 -16.49
CA THR A 43 6.04 3.73 -15.99
C THR A 43 6.22 3.10 -14.61
N SER A 44 7.28 2.32 -14.40
CA SER A 44 7.61 1.78 -13.07
C SER A 44 7.71 2.87 -12.01
N TYR A 45 8.41 3.98 -12.29
CA TYR A 45 8.60 5.07 -11.34
C TYR A 45 7.27 5.74 -10.99
N GLN A 46 6.45 6.03 -12.02
CA GLN A 46 5.14 6.68 -11.85
C GLN A 46 4.19 5.86 -10.97
N LEU A 47 4.26 4.53 -11.04
CA LEU A 47 3.46 3.63 -10.22
C LEU A 47 4.07 3.40 -8.83
N ILE A 48 5.39 3.26 -8.71
CA ILE A 48 6.07 3.02 -7.43
C ILE A 48 6.03 4.24 -6.50
N LEU A 49 6.26 5.45 -7.01
CA LEU A 49 6.36 6.66 -6.19
C LEU A 49 5.15 6.88 -5.24
N PRO A 50 3.89 6.91 -5.73
CA PRO A 50 2.74 7.14 -4.86
C PRO A 50 2.53 6.02 -3.83
N LEU A 51 2.96 4.79 -4.14
CA LEU A 51 2.90 3.67 -3.21
C LEU A 51 3.95 3.80 -2.10
N ALA A 52 5.17 4.23 -2.46
CA ALA A 52 6.24 4.51 -1.51
C ALA A 52 5.86 5.67 -0.57
N GLU A 53 5.25 6.73 -1.09
CA GLU A 53 4.74 7.88 -0.31
C GLU A 53 3.63 7.48 0.67
N LYS A 54 2.80 6.49 0.33
CA LYS A 54 1.78 5.90 1.22
C LYS A 54 2.34 4.95 2.27
N GLY A 55 3.66 4.72 2.30
CA GLY A 55 4.30 3.84 3.27
C GLY A 55 4.29 2.36 2.89
N PHE A 56 4.03 2.02 1.62
CA PHE A 56 4.10 0.63 1.18
C PHE A 56 5.57 0.18 1.13
N ALA A 57 5.97 -0.68 2.06
CA ALA A 57 7.37 -1.02 2.31
C ALA A 57 8.10 -1.55 1.06
N GLN A 58 7.44 -2.41 0.27
CA GLN A 58 8.04 -2.94 -0.95
C GLN A 58 8.23 -1.86 -2.03
N ALA A 59 7.33 -0.87 -2.12
CA ALA A 59 7.51 0.25 -3.03
C ALA A 59 8.64 1.19 -2.57
N GLN A 60 8.79 1.41 -1.26
CA GLN A 60 9.91 2.20 -0.73
C GLN A 60 11.26 1.55 -1.06
N TYR A 61 11.37 0.23 -0.88
CA TYR A 61 12.56 -0.53 -1.25
C TYR A 61 12.83 -0.43 -2.77
N ASN A 62 11.83 -0.69 -3.61
CA ASN A 62 11.98 -0.63 -5.06
C ASN A 62 12.35 0.77 -5.54
N LEU A 63 11.78 1.83 -4.96
CA LEU A 63 12.14 3.21 -5.29
C LEU A 63 13.63 3.47 -5.01
N GLY A 64 14.16 2.96 -3.89
CA GLY A 64 15.59 3.00 -3.60
C GLY A 64 16.42 2.29 -4.66
N VAL A 65 16.04 1.06 -5.03
CA VAL A 65 16.71 0.28 -6.10
C VAL A 65 16.70 1.00 -7.45
N MET A 66 15.65 1.78 -7.76
CA MET A 66 15.58 2.56 -9.00
C MET A 66 16.58 3.73 -9.06
N TYR A 67 17.11 4.18 -7.91
CA TYR A 67 18.09 5.28 -7.83
C TYR A 67 19.55 4.81 -7.76
N GLU A 68 19.80 3.52 -7.54
CA GLU A 68 21.14 2.91 -7.56
C GLU A 68 21.59 2.60 -9.00
#